data_AF-F2NID4-F1
#
_entry.id   AF-F2NID4-F1
#
_cell.length_a   1.000
_cell.length_b   1.000
_cell.length_c   1.000
_cell.angle_alpha   90.00
_cell.angle_beta   90.00
_cell.angle_gamma   90.00
#
_symmetry.space_group_name_H-M   'P 1'
#
loop_
_entity.id
_entity.type
_entity.pdbx_description
1 polymer ?
#
loop_
_entity_poly.entity_id
_entity_poly.type
_entity_poly.pdbx_seq_one_letter_code
_entity_poly.pdbx_strand_id
1 'polypeptide(L)'
;MDRPGFSGWTILAFVEQLAEGAPMPGGGCAASVAGALAAALGSLAGRISLKKEVDPTGQEALVKLEHQLDQARQGFLDLVDADALAYHEVVLARRRPQSTEVEKIRRQAAIAGAFAHACLPPLQMANLGLQVAGWAITLAEKGSPVILADVGVMGFLAVAVVHGGLINVFSNLNMMADSAEAQTLRSQAERLRTEVEGLTRRFNSLIYRRARAD
;
A
#
# COMPACT_ATOMS: atom_id res chain seq x y z
N MET A 1 -11.57 20.25 2.94
CA MET A 1 -12.24 19.15 3.66
C MET A 1 -11.26 18.72 4.74
N ASP A 2 -11.72 18.53 5.97
CA ASP A 2 -10.84 18.00 7.01
C ASP A 2 -10.43 16.56 6.67
N ARG A 3 -9.28 16.12 7.18
CA ARG A 3 -8.85 14.72 7.02
C ARG A 3 -9.96 13.81 7.55
N PRO A 4 -10.35 12.76 6.81
CA PRO A 4 -11.40 11.85 7.27
C PRO A 4 -11.08 11.18 8.60
N GLY A 5 -9.79 11.01 8.92
CA GLY A 5 -9.36 10.37 10.15
C GLY A 5 -9.72 8.90 10.19
N PHE A 6 -9.75 8.24 9.02
CA PHE A 6 -10.15 6.84 8.90
C PHE A 6 -9.24 5.91 9.71
N SER A 7 -7.98 6.28 9.90
CA SER A 7 -7.03 5.56 10.74
C SER A 7 -7.44 5.51 12.23
N GLY A 8 -8.31 6.40 12.69
CA GLY A 8 -8.85 6.42 14.06
C GLY A 8 -10.16 5.65 14.22
N TRP A 9 -10.73 5.10 13.15
CA TRP A 9 -12.00 4.37 13.22
C TRP A 9 -11.80 2.98 13.84
N THR A 10 -12.86 2.46 14.45
CA THR A 10 -12.87 1.05 14.85
C THR A 10 -12.90 0.16 13.60
N ILE A 11 -12.34 -1.05 13.71
CA ILE A 11 -12.36 -2.03 12.61
C ILE A 11 -13.81 -2.28 12.15
N LEU A 12 -14.74 -2.40 13.10
CA LEU A 12 -16.17 -2.61 12.80
C LEU A 12 -16.74 -1.46 11.96
N ALA A 13 -16.57 -0.21 12.42
CA ALA A 13 -17.10 0.95 11.72
C ALA A 13 -16.52 1.11 10.31
N PHE A 14 -15.21 0.87 10.15
CA PHE A 14 -14.57 0.93 8.82
C PHE A 14 -15.13 -0.12 7.86
N VAL A 15 -15.29 -1.37 8.33
CA VAL A 15 -15.81 -2.47 7.51
C VAL A 15 -17.28 -2.26 7.14
N GLU A 16 -18.11 -1.82 8.10
CA GLU A 16 -19.52 -1.51 7.86
C GLU A 16 -19.66 -0.37 6.84
N GLN A 17 -18.93 0.73 7.03
CA GLN A 17 -18.99 1.86 6.10
C GLN A 17 -18.51 1.50 4.68
N LEU A 18 -17.47 0.68 4.56
CA LEU A 18 -16.99 0.17 3.27
C LEU A 18 -18.08 -0.65 2.56
N ALA A 19 -18.86 -1.42 3.31
CA ALA A 19 -19.92 -2.28 2.79
C ALA A 19 -21.19 -1.51 2.38
N GLU A 20 -21.41 -0.29 2.90
CA GLU A 20 -22.56 0.56 2.55
C GLU A 20 -22.53 1.08 1.10
N GLY A 21 -21.40 0.94 0.39
CA GLY A 21 -21.26 1.41 -0.99
C GLY A 21 -21.16 2.93 -1.12
N ALA A 22 -20.82 3.62 -0.02
CA ALA A 22 -20.49 5.03 -0.05
C ALA A 22 -19.22 5.28 -0.91
N PRO A 23 -19.03 6.50 -1.46
CA PRO A 23 -17.84 6.80 -2.27
C PRO A 23 -16.51 6.64 -1.51
N MET A 24 -16.52 6.77 -0.17
CA MET A 24 -15.36 6.58 0.71
C MET A 24 -15.80 5.99 2.06
N PRO A 25 -14.97 5.17 2.74
CA PRO A 25 -13.67 4.66 2.28
C PRO A 25 -13.84 3.71 1.08
N GLY A 26 -12.79 3.57 0.26
CA GLY A 26 -12.82 2.75 -0.96
C GLY A 26 -11.76 1.63 -0.96
N GLY A 27 -11.53 1.02 -2.13
CA GLY A 27 -10.55 -0.06 -2.28
C GLY A 27 -9.10 0.34 -1.93
N GLY A 28 -8.69 1.58 -2.25
CA GLY A 28 -7.38 2.11 -1.85
C GLY A 28 -7.24 2.21 -0.32
N CYS A 29 -8.25 2.75 0.36
CA CYS A 29 -8.30 2.78 1.82
C CYS A 29 -8.18 1.38 2.44
N ALA A 30 -8.94 0.41 1.92
CA ALA A 30 -8.90 -0.98 2.39
C ALA A 30 -7.52 -1.64 2.17
N ALA A 31 -6.90 -1.41 1.00
CA ALA A 31 -5.55 -1.86 0.71
C ALA A 31 -4.53 -1.22 1.67
N SER A 32 -4.67 0.06 1.99
CA SER A 32 -3.78 0.74 2.94
C SER A 32 -3.92 0.17 4.36
N VAL A 33 -5.14 -0.11 4.81
CA VAL A 33 -5.38 -0.81 6.09
C VAL A 33 -4.74 -2.19 6.09
N ALA A 34 -4.86 -2.97 5.01
CA ALA A 34 -4.18 -4.25 4.87
C ALA A 34 -2.65 -4.12 4.95
N GLY A 35 -2.08 -3.05 4.42
CA GLY A 35 -0.65 -2.73 4.53
C GLY A 35 -0.22 -2.42 5.96
N ALA A 36 -1.03 -1.65 6.70
CA ALA A 36 -0.79 -1.38 8.11
C ALA A 36 -0.82 -2.67 8.95
N LEU A 37 -1.78 -3.58 8.67
CA LEU A 37 -1.84 -4.90 9.29
C LEU A 37 -0.61 -5.76 8.95
N ALA A 38 -0.19 -5.77 7.68
CA ALA A 38 1.02 -6.49 7.26
C ALA A 38 2.26 -6.00 8.01
N ALA A 39 2.46 -4.67 8.06
CA ALA A 39 3.57 -4.07 8.78
C ALA A 39 3.52 -4.37 10.29
N ALA A 40 2.33 -4.34 10.91
CA ALA A 40 2.15 -4.69 12.32
C ALA A 40 2.49 -6.16 12.63
N LEU A 41 2.09 -7.09 11.77
CA LEU A 41 2.48 -8.51 11.86
C LEU A 41 4.00 -8.66 11.72
N GLY A 42 4.64 -7.90 10.84
CA GLY A 42 6.09 -7.85 10.75
C GLY A 42 6.73 -7.36 12.05
N SER A 43 6.24 -6.27 12.65
CA SER A 43 6.77 -5.77 13.93
C SER A 43 6.63 -6.81 15.04
N LEU A 44 5.50 -7.53 15.10
CA LEU A 44 5.28 -8.66 16.01
C LEU A 44 6.33 -9.76 15.80
N ALA A 45 6.51 -10.20 14.56
CA ALA A 45 7.46 -11.24 14.19
C ALA A 45 8.91 -10.85 14.49
N GLY A 46 9.30 -9.61 14.19
CA GLY A 46 10.63 -9.06 14.49
C GLY A 46 10.90 -9.04 16.00
N ARG A 47 9.97 -8.50 16.80
CA ARG A 47 10.10 -8.45 18.26
C ARG A 47 10.16 -9.81 18.92
N ILE A 48 9.38 -10.78 18.46
CA ILE A 48 9.44 -12.16 18.97
C ILE A 48 10.78 -12.80 18.60
N SER A 49 11.27 -12.55 17.38
CA SER A 49 12.56 -13.09 16.93
C SER A 49 13.74 -12.52 17.73
N LEU A 50 13.70 -11.24 18.10
CA LEU A 50 14.72 -10.57 18.93
C LEU A 50 14.80 -11.09 20.37
N LYS A 51 13.77 -11.80 20.86
CA LYS A 51 13.80 -12.43 22.21
C LYS A 51 14.56 -13.75 22.26
N LYS A 52 14.97 -14.30 21.11
CA LYS A 52 15.75 -15.54 21.02
C LYS A 52 17.24 -15.23 20.89
N GLU A 53 18.07 -16.23 21.17
CA GLU A 53 19.48 -16.16 20.80
C GLU A 53 19.59 -16.13 19.26
N VAL A 54 20.02 -14.98 18.76
CA VAL A 54 20.35 -14.73 17.36
C VAL A 54 21.80 -14.24 17.35
N ASP A 55 22.57 -14.58 16.32
CA ASP A 55 23.92 -14.04 16.18
C ASP A 55 23.89 -12.50 16.11
N PRO A 56 24.98 -11.79 16.48
CA PRO A 56 25.01 -10.33 16.54
C PRO A 56 24.60 -9.65 15.22
N THR A 57 24.97 -10.23 14.07
CA THR A 57 24.64 -9.67 12.75
C THR A 57 23.15 -9.83 12.44
N GLY A 58 22.57 -10.98 12.81
CA GLY A 58 21.14 -11.22 12.74
C GLY A 58 20.34 -10.29 13.66
N GLN A 59 20.86 -10.00 14.86
CA GLN A 59 20.21 -9.10 15.81
C GLN A 59 20.16 -7.65 15.28
N GLU A 60 21.27 -7.11 14.77
CA GLU A 60 21.30 -5.77 14.16
C GLU A 60 20.33 -5.65 12.98
N ALA A 61 20.28 -6.69 12.13
CA ALA A 61 19.37 -6.72 11.00
C ALA A 61 17.89 -6.69 11.44
N LEU A 62 17.54 -7.44 12.48
CA LEU A 62 16.17 -7.50 13.01
C LEU A 62 15.76 -6.20 13.72
N VAL A 63 16.66 -5.54 14.45
CA VAL A 63 16.39 -4.22 15.07
C VAL A 63 16.13 -3.17 14.00
N LYS A 64 16.95 -3.12 12.96
CA LYS A 64 16.74 -2.21 11.83
C LYS A 64 15.39 -2.48 11.14
N LEU A 65 15.06 -3.76 10.95
CA LEU A 65 13.82 -4.18 10.32
C LEU A 65 12.59 -3.75 11.12
N GLU A 66 12.62 -3.91 12.45
CA GLU A 66 11.53 -3.48 13.33
C GLU A 66 11.23 -1.98 13.16
N HIS A 67 12.27 -1.15 13.15
CA HIS A 67 12.10 0.30 12.95
C HIS A 67 11.47 0.63 11.59
N GLN A 68 11.91 -0.05 10.53
CA GLN A 68 11.35 0.11 9.19
C GLN A 68 9.88 -0.34 9.11
N LEU A 69 9.50 -1.39 9.83
CA LEU A 69 8.13 -1.88 9.92
C LEU A 69 7.22 -0.93 10.69
N ASP A 70 7.70 -0.34 11.78
CA ASP A 70 6.94 0.66 12.52
C ASP A 70 6.72 1.94 11.69
N GLN A 71 7.73 2.37 10.93
CA GLN A 71 7.59 3.46 9.96
C GLN A 71 6.60 3.12 8.85
N ALA A 72 6.68 1.90 8.28
CA ALA A 72 5.76 1.47 7.24
C ALA A 72 4.32 1.39 7.74
N ARG A 73 4.11 0.90 8.98
CA ARG A 73 2.78 0.89 9.62
C ARG A 73 2.20 2.29 9.66
N GLN A 74 2.97 3.28 10.14
CA GLN A 74 2.49 4.66 10.18
C GLN A 74 2.24 5.21 8.76
N GLY A 75 3.15 4.95 7.82
CA GLY A 75 2.99 5.37 6.42
C GLY A 75 1.71 4.83 5.78
N PHE A 76 1.36 3.57 6.03
CA PHE A 76 0.09 3.01 5.56
C PHE A 76 -1.13 3.66 6.23
N LEU A 77 -1.07 3.98 7.52
CA LEU A 77 -2.17 4.68 8.20
C LEU A 77 -2.37 6.09 7.65
N ASP A 78 -1.29 6.80 7.33
CA ASP A 78 -1.34 8.12 6.70
C ASP A 78 -1.90 8.05 5.27
N LEU A 79 -1.59 6.98 4.54
CA LEU A 79 -2.07 6.73 3.18
C LEU A 79 -3.57 6.44 3.09
N VAL A 80 -4.21 5.97 4.17
CA VAL A 80 -5.67 5.75 4.21
C VAL A 80 -6.41 7.07 3.92
N ASP A 81 -6.01 8.16 4.58
CA ASP A 81 -6.61 9.47 4.38
C ASP A 81 -6.12 10.15 3.10
N ALA A 82 -4.86 9.90 2.70
CA ALA A 82 -4.30 10.51 1.49
C ALA A 82 -5.03 10.06 0.22
N ASP A 83 -5.37 8.78 0.10
CA ASP A 83 -6.18 8.22 -1.00
C ASP A 83 -7.55 8.91 -1.11
N ALA A 84 -8.22 9.03 0.04
CA ALA A 84 -9.52 9.67 0.15
C ALA A 84 -9.48 11.16 -0.23
N LEU A 85 -8.47 11.89 0.24
CA LEU A 85 -8.28 13.30 -0.10
C LEU A 85 -7.99 13.50 -1.58
N ALA A 86 -7.14 12.67 -2.18
CA ALA A 86 -6.82 12.78 -3.60
C ALA A 86 -8.04 12.47 -4.49
N TYR A 87 -8.87 11.49 -4.10
CA TYR A 87 -10.14 11.24 -4.79
C TYR A 87 -11.10 12.43 -4.67
N HIS A 88 -11.18 13.06 -3.50
CA HIS A 88 -12.00 14.25 -3.30
C HIS A 88 -11.60 15.40 -4.23
N GLU A 89 -10.31 15.61 -4.48
CA GLU A 89 -9.83 16.62 -5.43
C GLU A 89 -10.32 16.36 -6.86
N VAL A 90 -10.35 15.09 -7.30
CA VAL A 90 -10.92 14.70 -8.60
C VAL A 90 -12.41 15.07 -8.67
N VAL A 91 -13.16 14.82 -7.60
CA VAL A 91 -14.59 15.19 -7.51
C VAL A 91 -14.76 16.70 -7.62
N LEU A 92 -13.97 17.49 -6.90
CA LEU A 92 -14.01 18.95 -6.97
C LEU A 92 -13.63 19.49 -8.35
N ALA A 93 -12.60 18.93 -8.98
CA ALA A 93 -12.18 19.31 -10.32
C ALA A 93 -13.31 19.09 -11.35
N ARG A 94 -14.03 17.96 -11.24
CA ARG A 94 -15.17 17.64 -12.11
C ARG A 94 -16.37 18.59 -11.93
N ARG A 95 -16.55 19.14 -10.73
CA ARG A 95 -17.64 20.08 -10.39
C ARG A 95 -17.38 21.52 -10.82
N ARG A 96 -16.19 21.85 -11.35
CA ARG A 96 -15.90 23.21 -11.84
C ARG A 96 -16.85 23.62 -12.97
N PRO A 97 -17.13 24.93 -13.14
CA PRO A 97 -17.95 25.45 -14.24
C PRO A 97 -17.43 25.04 -15.63
N GLN A 98 -18.34 25.01 -16.61
CA GLN A 98 -18.05 24.58 -17.99
C GLN A 98 -18.90 25.32 -19.03
N SER A 99 -19.41 26.51 -18.69
CA SER A 99 -20.34 27.25 -19.53
C SER A 99 -19.63 28.05 -20.62
N THR A 100 -18.39 28.49 -20.37
CA THR A 100 -17.55 29.19 -21.36
C THR A 100 -16.39 28.33 -21.84
N GLU A 101 -15.82 28.67 -22.99
CA GLU A 101 -14.64 27.95 -23.52
C GLU A 101 -13.44 28.04 -22.58
N VAL A 102 -13.23 29.20 -21.95
CA VAL A 102 -12.18 29.40 -20.94
C VAL A 102 -12.43 28.52 -19.71
N GLU A 103 -13.68 28.41 -19.26
CA GLU A 103 -14.04 27.53 -18.14
C GLU A 103 -13.81 26.04 -18.47
N LYS A 104 -14.17 25.60 -19.69
CA LYS A 104 -13.92 24.23 -20.14
C LYS A 104 -12.43 23.90 -20.13
N ILE A 105 -11.58 24.78 -20.67
CA ILE A 105 -10.12 24.60 -20.66
C ILE A 105 -9.58 24.51 -19.24
N ARG A 106 -9.98 25.43 -18.35
CA ARG A 106 -9.56 25.43 -16.93
C ARG A 106 -10.03 24.20 -16.18
N ARG A 107 -11.25 23.74 -16.46
CA ARG A 107 -11.81 22.51 -15.89
C ARG A 107 -11.04 21.29 -16.35
N GLN A 108 -10.73 21.18 -17.65
CA GLN A 108 -9.98 20.06 -18.20
C GLN A 108 -8.57 19.98 -17.58
N ALA A 109 -7.88 21.12 -17.46
CA ALA A 109 -6.58 21.19 -16.80
C ALA A 109 -6.64 20.79 -15.31
N ALA A 110 -7.68 21.22 -14.59
CA ALA A 110 -7.88 20.85 -13.20
C ALA A 110 -8.16 19.34 -13.03
N ILE A 111 -8.95 18.75 -13.93
CA ILE A 111 -9.23 17.31 -13.91
C ILE A 111 -7.95 16.51 -14.17
N ALA A 112 -7.15 16.93 -15.16
CA ALA A 112 -5.89 16.27 -15.48
C ALA A 112 -4.91 16.29 -14.29
N GLY A 113 -4.73 17.46 -13.66
CA GLY A 113 -3.87 17.59 -12.47
C GLY A 113 -4.38 16.79 -11.27
N ALA A 114 -5.70 16.75 -11.05
CA ALA A 114 -6.28 15.95 -9.97
C ALA A 114 -6.08 14.44 -10.17
N PHE A 115 -6.18 13.94 -11.40
CA PHE A 115 -5.89 12.52 -11.68
C PHE A 115 -4.41 12.17 -11.52
N ALA A 116 -3.51 13.07 -11.93
CA ALA A 116 -2.08 12.89 -11.69
C ALA A 116 -1.79 12.79 -10.17
N HIS A 117 -2.37 13.68 -9.37
CA HIS A 117 -2.24 13.63 -7.91
C HIS A 117 -2.88 12.35 -7.33
N ALA A 118 -4.05 11.94 -7.82
CA ALA A 118 -4.70 10.70 -7.40
C ALA A 118 -3.91 9.43 -7.71
N CYS A 119 -2.92 9.47 -8.62
CA CYS A 119 -2.00 8.36 -8.81
C CYS A 119 -0.95 8.23 -7.70
N LEU A 120 -0.66 9.29 -6.95
CA LEU A 120 0.47 9.33 -6.01
C LEU A 120 0.25 8.47 -4.76
N PRO A 121 -0.87 8.58 -4.01
CA PRO A 121 -1.11 7.71 -2.85
C PRO A 121 -1.07 6.20 -3.19
N PRO A 122 -1.74 5.71 -4.25
CA PRO A 122 -1.69 4.27 -4.57
C PRO A 122 -0.32 3.82 -5.12
N LEU A 123 0.46 4.68 -5.78
CA LEU A 123 1.86 4.38 -6.11
C LEU A 123 2.73 4.24 -4.86
N GLN A 124 2.60 5.17 -3.90
CA GLN A 124 3.31 5.12 -2.63
C GLN A 124 2.95 3.86 -1.84
N MET A 125 1.66 3.51 -1.82
CA MET A 125 1.14 2.29 -1.20
C MET A 125 1.74 1.03 -1.86
N ALA A 126 1.78 0.97 -3.19
CA ALA A 126 2.37 -0.15 -3.90
C ALA A 126 3.88 -0.28 -3.64
N ASN A 127 4.60 0.83 -3.63
CA ASN A 127 6.02 0.84 -3.32
C ASN A 127 6.32 0.38 -1.88
N LEU A 128 5.54 0.86 -0.90
CA LEU A 128 5.68 0.45 0.50
C LEU A 128 5.30 -1.01 0.70
N GLY A 129 4.24 -1.49 0.04
CA GLY A 129 3.83 -2.90 0.05
C GLY A 129 4.93 -3.82 -0.47
N LEU A 130 5.63 -3.41 -1.53
CA LEU A 130 6.74 -4.17 -2.08
C LEU A 130 7.91 -4.29 -1.09
N GLN A 131 8.22 -3.21 -0.36
CA GLN A 131 9.24 -3.24 0.71
C GLN A 131 8.84 -4.20 1.83
N VAL A 132 7.59 -4.13 2.31
CA VAL A 132 7.08 -5.03 3.35
C VAL A 132 7.12 -6.49 2.89
N ALA A 133 6.76 -6.78 1.64
CA ALA A 133 6.85 -8.14 1.10
C ALA A 133 8.32 -8.65 1.06
N GLY A 134 9.28 -7.77 0.76
CA GLY A 134 10.72 -8.09 0.85
C GLY A 134 11.18 -8.35 2.29
N TRP A 135 10.66 -7.60 3.25
CA TRP A 135 10.92 -7.82 4.68
C TRP A 135 10.32 -9.13 5.19
N ALA A 136 9.17 -9.56 4.65
CA ALA A 136 8.59 -10.86 4.97
C ALA A 136 9.52 -12.02 4.56
N ILE A 137 10.21 -11.91 3.43
CA ILE A 137 11.27 -12.88 3.03
C ILE A 137 12.40 -12.89 4.06
N THR A 138 12.86 -11.70 4.48
CA THR A 138 13.93 -11.59 5.49
C THR A 138 13.52 -12.25 6.81
N LEU A 139 12.29 -12.03 7.27
CA LEU A 139 11.75 -12.67 8.49
C LEU A 139 11.56 -14.17 8.32
N ALA A 140 11.18 -14.66 7.14
CA ALA A 140 11.09 -16.10 6.89
C ALA A 140 12.48 -16.77 6.88
N GLU A 141 13.53 -16.05 6.44
CA GLU A 141 14.90 -16.56 6.44
C GLU A 141 15.54 -16.52 7.84
N LYS A 142 15.40 -15.38 8.55
CA LYS A 142 16.17 -15.06 9.77
C LYS A 142 15.35 -15.06 11.06
N GLY A 143 14.03 -14.97 10.95
CA GLY A 143 13.13 -14.91 12.09
C GLY A 143 12.95 -16.26 12.79
N SER A 144 12.29 -16.21 13.95
CA SER A 144 11.96 -17.40 14.71
C SER A 144 10.94 -18.29 13.95
N PRO A 145 11.12 -19.62 13.88
CA PRO A 145 10.16 -20.50 13.21
C PRO A 145 8.73 -20.43 13.80
N VAL A 146 8.59 -20.05 15.08
CA VAL A 146 7.29 -20.02 15.77
C VAL A 146 6.35 -18.92 15.27
N ILE A 147 6.86 -17.92 14.55
CA ILE A 147 6.10 -16.80 13.97
C ILE A 147 5.91 -16.93 12.45
N LEU A 148 6.22 -18.10 11.89
CA LEU A 148 6.19 -18.30 10.43
C LEU A 148 4.79 -18.09 9.85
N ALA A 149 3.74 -18.44 10.60
CA ALA A 149 2.36 -18.19 10.20
C ALA A 149 2.07 -16.69 10.08
N ASP A 150 2.51 -15.88 11.05
CA ASP A 150 2.37 -14.41 11.03
C ASP A 150 3.14 -13.79 9.86
N VAL A 151 4.35 -14.28 9.59
CA VAL A 151 5.17 -13.86 8.43
C VAL A 151 4.50 -14.24 7.11
N GLY A 152 3.85 -15.40 7.06
CA GLY A 152 3.04 -15.83 5.92
C GLY A 152 1.96 -14.81 5.60
N VAL A 153 1.10 -14.51 6.58
CA VAL A 153 0.01 -13.53 6.44
C VAL A 153 0.55 -12.14 6.09
N MET A 154 1.60 -11.69 6.77
CA MET A 154 2.31 -10.43 6.45
C MET A 154 2.67 -10.34 4.96
N GLY A 155 3.35 -11.35 4.42
CA GLY A 155 3.80 -11.30 3.03
C GLY A 155 2.65 -11.36 2.03
N PHE A 156 1.61 -12.17 2.30
CA PHE A 156 0.42 -12.22 1.42
C PHE A 156 -0.36 -10.92 1.41
N LEU A 157 -0.58 -10.30 2.58
CA LEU A 157 -1.21 -8.99 2.67
C LEU A 157 -0.37 -7.94 1.94
N ALA A 158 0.95 -7.93 2.14
CA ALA A 158 1.84 -6.99 1.46
C ALA A 158 1.77 -7.13 -0.07
N VAL A 159 1.74 -8.35 -0.61
CA VAL A 159 1.55 -8.59 -2.05
C VAL A 159 0.18 -8.09 -2.53
N ALA A 160 -0.89 -8.37 -1.77
CA ALA A 160 -2.23 -7.87 -2.10
C ALA A 160 -2.29 -6.33 -2.12
N VAL A 161 -1.58 -5.66 -1.21
CA VAL A 161 -1.44 -4.19 -1.15
C VAL A 161 -0.78 -3.66 -2.41
N VAL A 162 0.29 -4.29 -2.89
CA VAL A 162 0.95 -3.88 -4.15
C VAL A 162 -0.02 -3.95 -5.31
N HIS A 163 -0.71 -5.07 -5.48
CA HIS A 163 -1.69 -5.22 -6.56
C HIS A 163 -2.86 -4.24 -6.42
N GLY A 164 -3.38 -4.04 -5.20
CA GLY A 164 -4.43 -3.07 -4.91
C GLY A 164 -4.02 -1.64 -5.27
N GLY A 165 -2.82 -1.21 -4.86
CA GLY A 165 -2.26 0.08 -5.25
C GLY A 165 -2.13 0.20 -6.77
N LEU A 166 -1.51 -0.77 -7.43
CA LEU A 166 -1.29 -0.73 -8.89
C LEU A 166 -2.60 -0.64 -9.69
N ILE A 167 -3.64 -1.39 -9.31
CA ILE A 167 -4.94 -1.30 -9.97
C ILE A 167 -5.53 0.11 -9.83
N ASN A 168 -5.46 0.72 -8.64
CA ASN A 168 -5.92 2.11 -8.45
C ASN A 168 -5.11 3.10 -9.30
N VAL A 169 -3.78 2.92 -9.41
CA VAL A 169 -2.92 3.74 -10.28
C VAL A 169 -3.36 3.63 -11.75
N PHE A 170 -3.52 2.41 -12.27
CA PHE A 170 -3.93 2.21 -13.66
C PHE A 170 -5.34 2.73 -13.94
N SER A 171 -6.28 2.57 -12.99
CA SER A 171 -7.61 3.16 -13.09
C SER A 171 -7.56 4.69 -13.22
N ASN A 172 -6.72 5.37 -12.45
CA ASN A 172 -6.54 6.81 -12.55
C ASN A 172 -5.83 7.22 -13.85
N LEU A 173 -4.80 6.48 -14.27
CA LEU A 173 -4.09 6.73 -15.54
C LEU A 173 -5.00 6.60 -16.77
N ASN A 174 -6.00 5.72 -16.74
CA ASN A 174 -6.96 5.57 -17.83
C ASN A 174 -7.88 6.80 -17.99
N MET A 175 -7.94 7.66 -16.98
CA MET A 175 -8.69 8.93 -17.03
C MET A 175 -7.81 10.12 -17.45
N MET A 176 -6.50 9.90 -17.65
CA MET A 176 -5.53 10.91 -18.09
C MET A 176 -5.31 10.83 -19.60
N ALA A 177 -4.96 11.96 -20.21
CA ALA A 177 -4.41 11.97 -21.56
C ALA A 177 -3.02 11.31 -21.59
N ASP A 178 -2.58 10.84 -22.76
CA ASP A 178 -1.24 10.29 -22.94
C ASP A 178 -0.18 11.40 -22.93
N SER A 179 0.17 11.85 -21.73
CA SER A 179 1.16 12.89 -21.45
C SER A 179 2.47 12.28 -20.93
N ALA A 180 3.55 13.05 -20.96
CA ALA A 180 4.83 12.64 -20.38
C ALA A 180 4.72 12.26 -18.89
N GLU A 181 3.83 12.94 -18.15
CA GLU A 181 3.54 12.64 -16.74
C GLU A 181 2.83 11.28 -16.60
N ALA A 182 1.80 11.02 -17.42
CA ALA A 182 1.11 9.73 -17.43
C ALA A 182 2.07 8.58 -17.79
N GLN A 183 2.96 8.79 -18.77
CA GLN A 183 3.98 7.81 -19.16
C GLN A 183 4.99 7.52 -18.04
N THR A 184 5.38 8.55 -17.29
CA THR A 184 6.26 8.40 -16.12
C THR A 184 5.60 7.56 -15.03
N LEU A 185 4.37 7.92 -14.65
CA LEU A 185 3.60 7.18 -13.63
C LEU A 185 3.33 5.74 -14.06
N ARG A 186 2.97 5.52 -15.33
CA ARG A 186 2.77 4.18 -15.91
C ARG A 186 4.04 3.34 -15.84
N SER A 187 5.19 3.91 -16.19
CA SER A 187 6.48 3.20 -16.14
C SER A 187 6.85 2.79 -14.72
N GLN A 188 6.59 3.65 -13.72
CA GLN A 188 6.79 3.30 -12.32
C GLN A 188 5.88 2.16 -11.87
N ALA A 189 4.59 2.20 -12.25
CA ALA A 189 3.62 1.16 -11.92
C ALA A 189 3.99 -0.20 -12.57
N GLU A 190 4.38 -0.21 -13.84
CA GLU A 190 4.79 -1.45 -14.54
C GLU A 190 6.06 -2.06 -13.95
N ARG A 191 7.02 -1.23 -13.52
CA ARG A 191 8.21 -1.70 -12.81
C ARG A 191 7.82 -2.41 -11.51
N LEU A 192 6.99 -1.76 -10.68
CA LEU A 192 6.50 -2.35 -9.42
C LEU A 192 5.71 -3.65 -9.66
N ARG A 193 4.91 -3.71 -10.73
CA ARG A 193 4.18 -4.93 -11.14
C ARG A 193 5.15 -6.09 -11.42
N THR A 194 6.19 -5.82 -12.20
CA THR A 194 7.21 -6.83 -12.54
C THR A 194 7.98 -7.30 -11.30
N GLU A 195 8.35 -6.35 -10.43
CA GLU A 195 9.09 -6.66 -9.20
C GLU A 195 8.25 -7.51 -8.23
N VAL A 196 6.96 -7.19 -8.05
CA VAL A 196 6.10 -7.98 -7.14
C VAL A 196 5.83 -9.38 -7.67
N GLU A 197 5.72 -9.60 -8.98
CA GLU A 197 5.57 -10.93 -9.57
C GLU A 197 6.78 -11.82 -9.27
N GLY A 198 7.98 -11.28 -9.42
CA GLY A 198 9.23 -11.97 -9.05
C GLY A 198 9.31 -12.28 -7.56
N LEU A 199 9.02 -11.27 -6.74
CA LEU A 199 9.08 -11.37 -5.27
C LEU A 199 8.07 -12.38 -4.73
N THR A 200 6.83 -12.36 -5.24
CA THR A 200 5.75 -13.27 -4.83
C THR A 200 6.13 -14.73 -5.07
N ARG A 201 6.72 -15.04 -6.24
CA ARG A 201 7.20 -16.41 -6.53
C ARG A 201 8.26 -16.86 -5.52
N ARG A 202 9.23 -15.99 -5.22
CA ARG A 202 10.28 -16.28 -4.23
C ARG A 202 9.69 -16.47 -2.83
N PHE A 203 8.81 -15.57 -2.40
CA PHE A 203 8.17 -15.62 -1.09
C PHE A 203 7.34 -16.91 -0.93
N ASN A 204 6.50 -17.26 -1.92
CA ASN A 204 5.68 -18.48 -1.88
C ASN A 204 6.54 -19.73 -1.76
N SER A 205 7.59 -19.84 -2.59
CA SER A 205 8.52 -20.97 -2.53
C SER A 205 9.20 -21.10 -1.17
N LEU A 206 9.63 -19.97 -0.58
CA LEU A 206 10.28 -19.96 0.73
C LEU A 206 9.30 -20.32 1.85
N ILE A 207 8.17 -19.62 1.95
CA ILE A 207 7.26 -19.73 3.10
C ILE A 207 6.66 -21.14 3.20
N TYR A 208 6.22 -21.74 2.09
CA TYR A 208 5.65 -23.09 2.11
C TYR A 208 6.70 -24.17 2.36
N ARG A 209 7.93 -24.00 1.87
CA ARG A 209 9.04 -24.91 2.18
C ARG A 209 9.36 -24.88 3.67
N ARG A 210 9.40 -23.69 4.29
CA ARG A 210 9.64 -23.56 5.73
C ARG A 210 8.48 -24.08 6.57
N ALA A 211 7.24 -23.90 6.12
CA ALA A 211 6.06 -24.36 6.84
C ALA A 211 5.87 -25.89 6.82
N ARG A 212 6.55 -26.59 5.91
CA ARG A 212 6.53 -28.06 5.79
C ARG A 212 7.80 -28.74 6.29
N ALA A 213 8.80 -27.97 6.69
CA ALA A 213 10.03 -28.52 7.23
C ALA A 213 9.80 -28.83 8.70
N ASP A 214 9.68 -30.13 9.01
CA ASP A 214 9.70 -30.68 10.38
C ASP A 214 11.11 -30.54 11.00
#